data_AF-A0A965V2E8-F1
#
_entry.id   AF-A0A965V2E8-F1
#
_cell.length_a   1.000
_cell.length_b   1.000
_cell.length_c   1.000
_cell.angle_alpha   90.00
_cell.angle_beta   90.00
_cell.angle_gamma   90.00
#
_symmetry.space_group_name_H-M   'P 1'
#
loop_
_entity.id
_entity.type
_entity.pdbx_description
1 polymer ?
#
loop_
_entity_poly.entity_id
_entity_poly.type
_entity_poly.pdbx_seq_one_letter_code
_entity_poly.pdbx_strand_id
1 'polypeptide(L)'
;LSTLPVAALGVGIGVDYGIYILNGLRIANRRGRSFEKCYESALARSGAAVLLTGLTLAVGVSTWYFSKLQFQADMGILLAFMFIANMIGALVFIPILARLTGLYVPQPKLTGDQEV
;
A
#
# COMPACT_ATOMS: atom_id res chain seq x y z
N LEU A 1 -21.72 11.87 13.61
CA LEU A 1 -20.50 12.73 13.64
C LEU A 1 -19.27 11.98 14.15
N SER A 2 -19.42 11.09 15.13
CA SER A 2 -18.31 10.44 15.84
C SER A 2 -17.44 9.50 15.00
N THR A 3 -17.91 9.00 13.85
CA THR A 3 -17.16 8.10 12.94
C THR A 3 -16.37 8.83 11.84
N LEU A 4 -16.59 10.13 11.66
CA LEU A 4 -15.90 10.95 10.64
C LEU A 4 -14.37 10.98 10.81
N PRO A 5 -13.80 11.11 12.03
CA PRO A 5 -12.34 11.11 12.20
C PRO A 5 -11.70 9.78 11.79
N VAL A 6 -12.37 8.66 12.07
CA VAL A 6 -11.90 7.32 11.72
C VAL A 6 -11.91 7.09 10.22
N ALA A 7 -12.99 7.51 9.54
CA ALA A 7 -13.05 7.45 8.08
C ALA A 7 -11.97 8.32 7.43
N ALA A 8 -11.76 9.55 7.94
CA ALA A 8 -10.73 10.45 7.42
C ALA A 8 -9.31 9.89 7.61
N LEU A 9 -9.00 9.32 8.78
CA LEU A 9 -7.72 8.66 9.06
C LEU A 9 -7.52 7.43 8.18
N GLY A 10 -8.55 6.60 8.05
CA GLY A 10 -8.50 5.40 7.21
C GLY A 10 -8.23 5.76 5.75
N VAL A 11 -8.94 6.74 5.19
CA VAL A 11 -8.72 7.17 3.79
C VAL A 11 -7.33 7.75 3.58
N GLY A 12 -6.85 8.62 4.48
CA GLY A 12 -5.52 9.23 4.36
C GLY A 12 -4.40 8.18 4.29
N ILE A 13 -4.41 7.23 5.23
CA ILE A 13 -3.40 6.17 5.31
C ILE A 13 -3.50 5.20 4.12
N GLY A 14 -4.71 4.91 3.64
CA GLY A 14 -4.90 4.07 2.45
C GLY A 14 -4.36 4.70 1.16
N VAL A 15 -4.54 6.02 1.00
CA VAL A 15 -3.99 6.76 -0.14
C VAL A 15 -2.46 6.75 -0.11
N ASP A 16 -1.85 6.93 1.06
CA ASP A 16 -0.39 6.90 1.21
C ASP A 16 0.20 5.56 0.77
N TYR A 17 -0.40 4.43 1.20
CA TYR A 17 0.05 3.11 0.78
C TYR A 17 0.02 2.92 -0.74
N GLY A 18 -1.03 3.41 -1.39
CA GLY A 18 -1.14 3.35 -2.84
C GLY A 18 -0.08 4.18 -3.54
N ILE A 19 0.22 5.39 -3.03
CA ILE A 19 1.29 6.25 -3.55
C ILE A 19 2.65 5.56 -3.40
N TYR A 20 2.94 4.93 -2.26
CA TYR A 20 4.21 4.22 -2.04
C TYR A 20 4.42 3.09 -3.06
N ILE A 21 3.40 2.24 -3.26
CA ILE A 21 3.49 1.13 -4.22
C ILE A 21 3.60 1.64 -5.65
N LEU A 22 2.78 2.62 -6.03
CA LEU A 22 2.82 3.20 -7.37
C LEU A 22 4.17 3.87 -7.66
N ASN A 23 4.74 4.58 -6.68
CA ASN A 23 6.06 5.18 -6.81
C ASN A 23 7.15 4.11 -6.97
N GLY A 24 7.10 3.03 -6.18
CA GLY A 24 8.00 1.89 -6.32
C GLY A 24 7.94 1.26 -7.72
N LEU A 25 6.73 1.04 -8.24
CA LEU A 25 6.50 0.53 -9.59
C LEU A 25 7.06 1.48 -10.66
N ARG A 26 6.83 2.79 -10.53
CA ARG A 26 7.34 3.81 -11.46
C ARG A 26 8.87 3.86 -11.47
N ILE A 27 9.52 3.77 -10.31
CA ILE A 27 10.98 3.76 -10.20
C ILE A 27 11.56 2.51 -10.86
N ALA A 28 10.95 1.34 -10.64
CA ALA A 28 11.44 0.11 -11.25
C ALA A 28 11.18 0.07 -12.77
N ASN A 29 10.06 0.64 -13.23
CA ASN A 29 9.75 0.77 -14.66
C ASN A 29 10.72 1.70 -15.40
N ARG A 30 11.16 2.80 -14.77
CA ARG A 30 12.20 3.69 -15.33
C ARG A 30 13.52 2.97 -15.64
N ARG A 31 13.75 1.78 -15.06
CA ARG A 31 14.93 0.93 -15.32
C ARG A 31 14.71 -0.07 -16.47
N GLY A 32 13.64 0.07 -17.25
CA GLY A 32 13.35 -0.80 -18.40
C GLY A 32 13.07 -2.27 -18.04
N ARG A 33 12.69 -2.53 -16.78
CA ARG A 33 12.41 -3.89 -16.29
C ARG A 33 11.00 -4.33 -16.70
N SER A 34 10.79 -5.64 -16.90
CA SER A 34 9.45 -6.21 -17.10
C SER A 34 8.53 -5.91 -15.91
N PHE A 35 7.22 -5.92 -16.14
CA PHE A 35 6.23 -5.61 -15.10
C PHE A 35 6.41 -6.46 -13.84
N GLU A 36 6.66 -7.77 -13.98
CA GLU A 36 6.93 -8.69 -12.86
C GLU A 36 8.15 -8.26 -12.05
N LYS A 37 9.29 -7.98 -12.71
CA LYS A 37 10.50 -7.48 -12.03
C LYS A 37 10.29 -6.10 -11.40
N CYS A 38 9.40 -5.29 -11.96
CA CYS A 38 9.02 -4.01 -11.36
C CYS A 38 8.20 -4.21 -10.09
N TYR A 39 7.25 -5.13 -10.13
CA TYR A 39 6.40 -5.48 -9.00
C TYR A 39 7.21 -6.09 -7.86
N GLU A 40 8.09 -7.05 -8.14
CA GLU A 40 9.00 -7.63 -7.15
C GLU A 40 9.88 -6.56 -6.50
N SER A 41 10.46 -5.66 -7.31
CA SER A 41 11.30 -4.58 -6.76
C SER A 41 10.50 -3.56 -5.95
N ALA A 42 9.24 -3.30 -6.33
CA ALA A 42 8.36 -2.40 -5.60
C ALA A 42 7.91 -3.03 -4.28
N LEU A 43 7.60 -4.32 -4.26
CA LEU A 43 7.29 -5.09 -3.04
C LEU A 43 8.48 -5.12 -2.08
N ALA A 44 9.68 -5.42 -2.57
CA ALA A 44 10.87 -5.54 -1.73
C ALA A 44 11.27 -4.23 -1.04
N ARG A 45 11.03 -3.07 -1.68
CA ARG A 45 11.36 -1.75 -1.11
C ARG A 45 10.19 -1.07 -0.42
N SER A 46 9.11 -0.85 -1.16
CA SER A 46 7.95 -0.07 -0.71
C SER A 46 6.91 -0.97 -0.06
N GLY A 47 6.71 -2.19 -0.57
CA GLY A 47 5.75 -3.15 -0.01
C GLY A 47 6.09 -3.58 1.40
N ALA A 48 7.36 -3.85 1.71
CA ALA A 48 7.80 -4.18 3.06
C ALA A 48 7.48 -3.05 4.07
N ALA A 49 7.69 -1.79 3.68
CA ALA A 49 7.36 -0.63 4.51
C ALA A 49 5.85 -0.48 4.73
N VAL A 50 5.05 -0.69 3.68
CA VAL A 50 3.58 -0.67 3.76
C VAL A 50 3.05 -1.80 4.66
N LEU A 51 3.60 -3.02 4.53
CA LEU A 51 3.24 -4.16 5.37
C LEU A 51 3.56 -3.90 6.84
N LEU A 52 4.76 -3.42 7.13
CA LEU A 52 5.20 -3.15 8.51
C LEU A 52 4.30 -2.09 9.17
N THR A 53 4.07 -0.98 8.47
CA THR A 53 3.26 0.13 9.00
C THR A 53 1.79 -0.25 9.14
N GLY A 54 1.21 -0.92 8.15
CA GLY A 54 -0.17 -1.41 8.20
C GLY A 54 -0.40 -2.38 9.35
N LEU A 55 0.50 -3.34 9.54
CA LEU A 55 0.41 -4.31 10.63
C LEU A 55 0.61 -3.64 12.00
N THR A 56 1.60 -2.77 12.13
CA THR A 56 1.90 -2.05 13.39
C THR A 56 0.71 -1.20 13.82
N LEU A 57 0.10 -0.46 12.89
CA LEU A 57 -1.07 0.37 13.18
C LEU A 57 -2.31 -0.48 13.51
N ALA A 58 -2.53 -1.56 12.75
CA ALA A 58 -3.63 -2.49 13.02
C ALA A 58 -3.51 -3.08 14.43
N VAL A 59 -2.33 -3.57 14.83
CA VAL A 59 -2.10 -4.12 16.18
C VAL A 59 -2.22 -3.04 17.26
N GLY A 60 -1.64 -1.86 17.03
CA GLY A 60 -1.69 -0.75 17.98
C GLY A 60 -3.12 -0.34 18.31
N VAL A 61 -3.96 -0.21 17.29
CA VAL A 61 -5.37 0.19 17.45
C VAL A 61 -6.26 -0.98 17.88
N SER A 62 -5.91 -2.22 17.54
CA SER A 62 -6.59 -3.41 18.07
C SER A 62 -6.52 -3.48 19.60
N THR A 63 -5.51 -2.88 20.22
CA THR A 63 -5.41 -2.79 21.70
C THR A 63 -6.60 -2.05 22.32
N TRP A 64 -7.28 -1.18 21.56
CA TRP A 64 -8.47 -0.46 22.04
C TRP A 64 -9.68 -1.37 22.27
N TYR A 65 -9.64 -2.60 21.74
CA TYR A 65 -10.64 -3.64 22.02
C TYR A 65 -10.80 -3.90 23.53
N PHE A 66 -9.74 -3.75 24.32
CA PHE A 66 -9.77 -3.94 25.77
C PHE A 66 -10.40 -2.77 26.55
N SER A 67 -10.82 -1.70 25.87
CA SER A 67 -11.44 -0.56 26.53
C SER A 67 -12.84 -0.88 27.06
N LYS A 68 -13.16 -0.37 28.24
CA LYS A 68 -14.51 -0.49 28.86
C LYS A 68 -15.57 0.35 28.15
N LEU A 69 -15.16 1.27 27.28
CA LEU A 69 -16.07 2.11 26.50
C LEU A 69 -16.39 1.45 25.16
N GLN A 70 -17.62 0.96 24.98
CA GLN A 70 -18.07 0.25 23.78
C GLN A 70 -17.82 1.06 22.48
N PHE A 71 -18.02 2.39 22.53
CA PHE A 71 -17.71 3.27 21.40
C PHE A 71 -16.23 3.23 20.99
N GLN A 72 -15.31 3.12 21.95
CA GLN A 72 -13.87 3.06 21.68
C GLN A 72 -13.45 1.69 21.12
N ALA A 73 -14.06 0.61 21.63
CA ALA A 73 -13.79 -0.74 21.18
C ALA A 73 -14.27 -0.97 19.73
N ASP A 74 -15.49 -0.54 19.39
CA ASP A 74 -16.06 -0.66 18.05
C ASP A 74 -15.24 0.11 17.01
N MET A 75 -14.79 1.32 17.38
CA MET A 75 -13.95 2.16 16.53
C MET A 75 -12.56 1.57 16.32
N GLY A 76 -12.00 0.93 17.35
CA GLY A 76 -10.70 0.25 17.26
C GLY A 76 -10.72 -0.93 16.27
N ILE A 77 -11.75 -1.76 16.33
CA ILE A 77 -11.95 -2.87 15.40
C ILE A 77 -12.13 -2.36 13.96
N LEU A 78 -12.98 -1.35 13.78
CA LEU A 78 -13.25 -0.80 12.45
C LEU A 78 -11.99 -0.21 11.82
N LEU A 79 -11.17 0.50 12.60
CA LEU A 79 -9.91 1.08 12.13
C LEU A 79 -8.86 0.00 11.81
N ALA A 80 -8.75 -1.04 12.65
CA ALA A 80 -7.86 -2.17 12.39
C ALA A 80 -8.24 -2.90 11.09
N PHE A 81 -9.54 -3.13 10.87
CA PHE A 81 -10.05 -3.66 9.62
C PHE A 81 -9.70 -2.76 8.43
N MET A 82 -9.91 -1.44 8.55
CA MET A 82 -9.58 -0.49 7.48
C MET A 82 -8.09 -0.49 7.15
N PHE A 83 -7.18 -0.56 8.14
CA PHE A 83 -5.75 -0.62 7.86
C PHE A 83 -5.34 -1.88 7.11
N ILE A 84 -5.87 -3.04 7.52
CA ILE A 84 -5.60 -4.30 6.82
C ILE A 84 -6.18 -4.28 5.41
N ALA A 85 -7.43 -3.84 5.26
CA ALA A 85 -8.09 -3.73 3.96
C ALA A 85 -7.34 -2.79 3.01
N ASN A 86 -6.91 -1.62 3.51
CA ASN A 86 -6.13 -0.65 2.74
C ASN A 86 -4.75 -1.18 2.36
N MET A 87 -4.07 -1.87 3.27
CA MET A 87 -2.77 -2.49 2.99
C MET A 87 -2.90 -3.52 1.85
N ILE A 88 -3.90 -4.40 1.91
CA ILE A 88 -4.17 -5.38 0.86
C ILE A 88 -4.55 -4.67 -0.46
N GLY A 89 -5.42 -3.66 -0.38
CA GLY A 89 -5.78 -2.84 -1.54
C GLY A 89 -4.58 -2.18 -2.20
N ALA A 90 -3.66 -1.61 -1.43
CA ALA A 90 -2.46 -1.00 -1.97
C ALA A 90 -1.52 -2.03 -2.62
N LEU A 91 -1.37 -3.22 -2.03
CA LEU A 91 -0.45 -4.26 -2.51
C LEU A 91 -0.97 -5.03 -3.73
N VAL A 92 -2.30 -5.10 -3.90
CA VAL A 92 -2.95 -5.91 -4.94
C VAL A 92 -3.69 -5.04 -5.96
N PHE A 93 -4.54 -4.13 -5.49
CA PHE A 93 -5.41 -3.35 -6.36
C PHE A 93 -4.64 -2.31 -7.18
N ILE A 94 -3.70 -1.59 -6.56
CA ILE A 94 -2.86 -0.59 -7.23
C ILE A 94 -2.00 -1.17 -8.36
N PRO A 95 -1.24 -2.27 -8.19
CA PRO A 95 -0.46 -2.84 -9.30
C PRO A 95 -1.35 -3.35 -10.43
N ILE A 96 -2.53 -3.90 -10.12
CA ILE A 96 -3.50 -4.31 -11.14
C ILE A 96 -3.99 -3.10 -11.94
N LEU A 97 -4.42 -2.04 -11.25
CA LEU A 97 -4.83 -0.80 -11.91
C LEU A 97 -3.71 -0.19 -12.74
N ALA A 98 -2.48 -0.16 -12.22
CA ALA A 98 -1.31 0.36 -12.94
C ALA A 98 -1.02 -0.41 -14.24
N ARG A 99 -1.28 -1.74 -14.24
CA ARG A 99 -1.20 -2.58 -15.43
C ARG A 99 -2.33 -2.32 -16.42
N LEU A 100 -3.56 -2.12 -15.94
CA LEU A 100 -4.74 -1.93 -16.78
C LEU A 100 -4.80 -0.54 -17.44
N THR A 101 -4.46 0.52 -16.70
CA THR A 101 -4.61 1.91 -17.19
C THR A 101 -3.42 2.39 -18.01
N GLY A 102 -2.39 1.57 -18.23
CA GLY A 102 -1.20 1.98 -18.98
C GLY A 102 -0.35 3.06 -18.27
N LEU A 103 -0.63 3.33 -16.98
CA LEU A 103 0.27 4.11 -16.11
C LEU A 103 1.69 3.51 -16.06
N TYR A 104 1.78 2.22 -16.36
CA TYR A 104 3.00 1.54 -16.78
C TYR A 104 3.21 1.71 -18.29
N VAL A 105 3.97 2.74 -18.70
CA VAL A 105 4.53 2.82 -20.07
C VAL A 105 5.83 2.04 -20.06
N PRO A 106 5.93 0.89 -20.75
CA PRO A 106 7.16 0.11 -20.79
C PRO A 106 8.26 0.99 -21.39
N GLN A 107 9.28 1.32 -20.60
CA GLN A 107 10.44 2.04 -21.11
C GLN A 107 11.24 1.07 -22.00
N PRO A 108 11.67 1.47 -23.20
CA PRO A 108 12.53 0.63 -24.03
C PRO A 108 13.77 0.25 -23.20
N LYS A 109 14.14 -1.03 -23.22
CA LYS A 109 15.38 -1.48 -22.59
C LYS A 109 16.50 -0.60 -23.13
N LEU A 110 17.21 0.11 -22.25
CA LEU A 110 18.46 0.73 -22.62
C LEU A 110 19.40 -0.43 -23.00
N THR A 111 19.54 -0.66 -24.30
CA THR A 111 20.50 -1.59 -24.89
C THR A 111 21.89 -1.09 -24.50
N GLY A 112 22.39 -1.58 -23.36
CA GLY A 112 23.70 -1.22 -22.80
C GLY A 112 24.31 -2.26 -21.88
N ASP A 113 23.56 -3.25 -21.38
CA ASP A 113 24.08 -4.34 -20.53
C ASP A 113 24.10 -5.70 -21.28
N GLN A 114 24.48 -5.71 -22.56
CA GLN A 114 24.86 -6.93 -23.29
C GLN A 114 26.32 -6.91 -23.78
N GLU A 115 27.16 -6.08 -23.19
CA GLU A 115 28.62 -6.19 -23.30
C GLU A 115 29.22 -6.01 -21.91
N VAL A 116 29.36 -7.09 -21.13
CA VAL A 116 30.60 -7.61 -20.49
C VAL A 116 30.32 -9.01 -19.96
#